data_AF-A0A7W0WYS5-F1
#
_entry.id   AF-A0A7W0WYS5-F1
#
_cell.length_a   1.000
_cell.length_b   1.000
_cell.length_c   1.000
_cell.angle_alpha   90.00
_cell.angle_beta   90.00
_cell.angle_gamma   90.00
#
_symmetry.space_group_name_H-M   'P 1'
#
loop_
_entity.id
_entity.type
_entity.pdbx_description
1 polymer ?
#
loop_
_entity_poly.entity_id
_entity_poly.type
_entity_poly.pdbx_seq_one_letter_code
_entity_poly.pdbx_strand_id
1 'polypeptide(L)'
;CTTRIDFAALTDHDDSMADEDFGTLFSMRGTDQAVRNGAGEQIASRILCDNGHQVLVSIGGENDLMPIMLDCHPPGTALERHAIYNGNDAVAADALRAAGGLVWIAHTESKDLATLRAVSPHGIEVYNLHANIDPDIRKDYLGLSSGGALTAAAEFADTNPGHPEPDLAMLAFLLPNQPSIDKWNALLGDGRKLAATAGSDAHQNAIPVTFADGERGDSYRRVMRWFGNIAIVADPHDPAQIEQAMATGRIFTVHEMLGTPAGFDVRAEDAGGTYEIGATVPRGARLVIDVPRVANLDPNLPAPVIRTRALWIAPGGEVTELTSSTMSQVTVNLGAAGAYRVEISIIPKHLGPYLGDLGPDMADAEVPWIYVSPFYVP
;
A
#
# COMPACT_ATOMS: atom_id res chain seq x y z
N CYS A 1 -11.43 -1.47 13.76
CA CYS A 1 -11.80 -0.77 15.01
C CYS A 1 -10.59 -0.32 15.83
N THR A 2 -9.85 -1.22 16.49
CA THR A 2 -8.73 -0.85 17.38
C THR A 2 -7.62 -0.08 16.66
N THR A 3 -7.30 -0.46 15.42
CA THR A 3 -6.31 0.18 14.57
C THR A 3 -6.81 1.45 13.88
N ARG A 4 -8.06 1.86 14.12
CA ARG A 4 -8.69 3.03 13.47
C ARG A 4 -8.63 3.03 11.94
N ILE A 5 -8.64 1.85 11.32
CA ILE A 5 -8.85 1.70 9.87
C ILE A 5 -10.19 2.35 9.50
N ASP A 6 -10.17 3.30 8.57
CA ASP A 6 -11.37 4.01 8.09
C ASP A 6 -12.15 3.18 7.06
N PHE A 7 -11.45 2.49 6.17
CA PHE A 7 -12.04 1.56 5.22
C PHE A 7 -11.18 0.31 5.00
N ALA A 8 -11.82 -0.79 4.65
CA ALA A 8 -11.19 -2.04 4.26
C ALA A 8 -11.88 -2.59 3.01
N ALA A 9 -11.10 -2.81 1.95
CA ALA A 9 -11.53 -3.68 0.86
C ALA A 9 -11.19 -5.12 1.25
N LEU A 10 -12.15 -5.82 1.84
CA LEU A 10 -11.98 -7.19 2.29
C LEU A 10 -12.06 -8.12 1.07
N THR A 11 -10.99 -8.86 0.83
CA THR A 11 -10.89 -9.85 -0.23
C THR A 11 -10.92 -11.25 0.33
N ASP A 12 -11.43 -12.21 -0.45
CA ASP A 12 -11.43 -13.63 -0.11
C ASP A 12 -11.26 -14.48 -1.38
N HIS A 13 -10.98 -15.78 -1.21
CA HIS A 13 -10.82 -16.71 -2.31
C HIS A 13 -12.15 -17.03 -3.01
N ASP A 14 -12.05 -17.60 -4.20
CA ASP A 14 -13.20 -17.92 -5.04
C ASP A 14 -14.22 -18.85 -4.37
N ASP A 15 -13.76 -19.80 -3.54
CA ASP A 15 -14.64 -20.70 -2.77
C ASP A 15 -15.69 -19.93 -1.95
N SER A 16 -15.29 -18.90 -1.21
CA SER A 16 -16.25 -18.03 -0.50
C SER A 16 -16.98 -17.11 -1.46
N MET A 17 -16.24 -16.49 -2.38
CA MET A 17 -16.72 -15.40 -3.22
C MET A 17 -17.70 -15.82 -4.31
N ALA A 18 -17.65 -17.06 -4.77
CA ALA A 18 -18.48 -17.56 -5.86
C ALA A 18 -19.73 -18.29 -5.36
N ASP A 19 -19.64 -18.97 -4.21
CA ASP A 19 -20.71 -19.84 -3.71
C ASP A 19 -21.78 -19.09 -2.91
N GLU A 20 -21.39 -18.07 -2.16
CA GLU A 20 -22.30 -17.32 -1.30
C GLU A 20 -23.07 -16.22 -2.04
N ASP A 21 -24.23 -15.83 -1.50
CA ASP A 21 -24.95 -14.65 -1.96
C ASP A 21 -24.16 -13.37 -1.63
N PHE A 22 -24.13 -12.40 -2.54
CA PHE A 22 -23.30 -11.20 -2.42
C PHE A 22 -23.49 -10.45 -1.09
N GLY A 23 -24.75 -10.33 -0.64
CA GLY A 23 -25.09 -9.66 0.62
C GLY A 23 -24.55 -10.37 1.86
N THR A 24 -24.33 -11.68 1.80
CA THR A 24 -23.79 -12.50 2.90
C THR A 24 -22.30 -12.29 3.08
N LEU A 25 -21.56 -12.02 2.00
CA LEU A 25 -20.10 -11.82 2.02
C LEU A 25 -19.65 -10.71 2.97
N PHE A 26 -20.49 -9.70 3.19
CA PHE A 26 -20.22 -8.61 4.14
C PHE A 26 -20.13 -9.06 5.60
N SER A 27 -20.55 -10.30 5.92
CA SER A 27 -20.44 -10.90 7.25
C SER A 27 -20.89 -9.97 8.39
N MET A 28 -21.97 -9.24 8.14
CA MET A 28 -22.41 -8.15 9.01
C MET A 28 -22.84 -8.66 10.38
N ARG A 29 -22.39 -7.96 11.42
CA ARG A 29 -22.89 -8.14 12.78
C ARG A 29 -24.23 -7.45 12.92
N GLY A 30 -25.01 -7.81 13.95
CA GLY A 30 -26.34 -7.23 14.17
C GLY A 30 -26.37 -5.71 14.36
N THR A 31 -25.24 -5.09 14.70
CA THR A 31 -25.08 -3.63 14.85
C THR A 31 -24.59 -2.93 13.59
N ASP A 32 -24.13 -3.68 12.59
CA ASP A 32 -23.52 -3.11 11.39
C ASP A 32 -24.60 -2.57 10.44
N GLN A 33 -24.21 -1.64 9.57
CA GLN A 33 -25.14 -0.98 8.65
C GLN A 33 -24.82 -1.31 7.20
N ALA A 34 -25.83 -1.73 6.43
CA ALA A 34 -25.66 -1.94 5.00
C ALA A 34 -25.54 -0.59 4.30
N VAL A 35 -24.55 -0.45 3.42
CA VAL A 35 -24.39 0.68 2.51
C VAL A 35 -24.95 0.26 1.15
N ARG A 36 -25.90 1.03 0.65
CA ARG A 36 -26.64 0.70 -0.56
C ARG A 36 -26.44 1.75 -1.65
N ASN A 37 -26.40 1.31 -2.90
CA ASN A 37 -26.39 2.19 -4.06
C ASN A 37 -27.79 2.81 -4.30
N GLY A 38 -27.91 3.64 -5.35
CA GLY A 38 -29.18 4.28 -5.73
C GLY A 38 -30.30 3.31 -6.15
N ALA A 39 -29.95 2.07 -6.52
CA ALA A 39 -30.89 1.00 -6.85
C ALA A 39 -31.33 0.19 -5.60
N GLY A 40 -30.74 0.45 -4.44
CA GLY A 40 -31.02 -0.26 -3.19
C GLY A 40 -30.20 -1.54 -3.00
N GLU A 41 -29.26 -1.84 -3.89
CA GLU A 41 -28.36 -2.99 -3.77
C GLU A 41 -27.25 -2.69 -2.78
N GLN A 42 -26.83 -3.68 -1.99
CA GLN A 42 -25.77 -3.50 -1.01
C GLN A 42 -24.41 -3.60 -1.71
N ILE A 43 -23.62 -2.53 -1.59
CA ILE A 43 -22.28 -2.40 -2.20
C ILE A 43 -21.16 -2.36 -1.14
N ALA A 44 -21.52 -2.04 0.09
CA ALA A 44 -20.60 -2.01 1.23
C ALA A 44 -21.37 -2.27 2.54
N SER A 45 -20.64 -2.38 3.65
CA SER A 45 -21.20 -2.31 5.00
C SER A 45 -20.39 -1.34 5.87
N ARG A 46 -20.98 -0.91 6.99
CA ARG A 46 -20.28 -0.16 8.04
C ARG A 46 -20.25 -0.97 9.31
N ILE A 47 -19.02 -1.34 9.70
CA ILE A 47 -18.74 -1.89 11.02
C ILE A 47 -18.82 -0.74 12.02
N LEU A 48 -19.75 -0.81 12.97
CA LEU A 48 -19.83 0.16 14.06
C LEU A 48 -18.93 -0.30 15.22
N CYS A 49 -17.96 0.52 15.60
CA CYS A 49 -17.07 0.25 16.72
C CYS A 49 -17.61 0.84 18.03
N ASP A 50 -17.32 0.20 19.16
CA ASP A 50 -17.81 0.62 20.49
C ASP A 50 -17.39 2.04 20.89
N ASN A 51 -16.30 2.54 20.31
CA ASN A 51 -15.78 3.89 20.55
C ASN A 51 -16.38 4.97 19.63
N GLY A 52 -17.41 4.63 18.84
CA GLY A 52 -18.05 5.52 17.87
C GLY A 52 -17.33 5.63 16.51
N HIS A 53 -16.17 4.99 16.36
CA HIS A 53 -15.51 4.84 15.05
C HIS A 53 -16.35 3.97 14.12
N GLN A 54 -16.25 4.19 12.82
CA GLN A 54 -16.90 3.37 11.81
C GLN A 54 -15.89 2.93 10.77
N VAL A 55 -15.99 1.68 10.34
CA VAL A 55 -15.15 1.15 9.24
C VAL A 55 -16.06 0.84 8.07
N LEU A 56 -15.79 1.46 6.92
CA LEU A 56 -16.41 1.06 5.67
C LEU A 56 -15.77 -0.26 5.20
N VAL A 57 -16.57 -1.27 4.92
CA VAL A 57 -16.11 -2.56 4.39
C VAL A 57 -16.75 -2.78 3.03
N SER A 58 -15.93 -2.87 2.00
CA SER A 58 -16.32 -3.35 0.67
C SER A 58 -15.78 -4.75 0.46
N ILE A 59 -16.35 -5.48 -0.50
CA ILE A 59 -15.99 -6.87 -0.77
C ILE A 59 -15.23 -7.00 -2.10
N GLY A 60 -14.35 -7.98 -2.17
CA GLY A 60 -13.48 -8.24 -3.31
C GLY A 60 -13.02 -9.69 -3.34
N GLY A 61 -12.29 -10.07 -4.37
CA GLY A 61 -11.67 -11.40 -4.50
C GLY A 61 -10.16 -11.32 -4.37
N GLU A 62 -9.53 -12.41 -3.93
CA GLU A 62 -8.07 -12.56 -3.84
C GLU A 62 -7.65 -13.87 -4.50
N ASN A 63 -7.30 -13.80 -5.79
CA ASN A 63 -6.71 -14.91 -6.54
C ASN A 63 -5.59 -14.34 -7.42
N ASP A 64 -5.46 -14.81 -8.67
CA ASP A 64 -4.49 -14.25 -9.60
C ASP A 64 -4.73 -12.75 -9.87
N LEU A 65 -6.00 -12.36 -9.94
CA LEU A 65 -6.46 -10.96 -9.88
C LEU A 65 -7.05 -10.69 -8.49
N MET A 66 -6.91 -9.45 -8.03
CA MET A 66 -7.50 -9.00 -6.77
C MET A 66 -8.51 -7.89 -7.02
N PRO A 67 -9.73 -8.19 -7.50
CA PRO A 67 -10.78 -7.17 -7.60
C PRO A 67 -11.15 -6.68 -6.20
N ILE A 68 -11.10 -5.37 -5.99
CA ILE A 68 -11.56 -4.73 -4.76
C ILE A 68 -12.81 -3.91 -5.04
N MET A 69 -13.62 -3.66 -4.01
CA MET A 69 -14.79 -2.77 -4.09
C MET A 69 -15.82 -3.20 -5.15
N LEU A 70 -16.14 -4.50 -5.20
CA LEU A 70 -17.21 -5.01 -6.07
C LEU A 70 -18.57 -4.45 -5.63
N ASP A 71 -19.43 -4.15 -6.61
CA ASP A 71 -20.84 -3.78 -6.37
C ASP A 71 -21.77 -4.99 -6.39
N CYS A 72 -21.37 -6.05 -7.10
CA CYS A 72 -22.10 -7.31 -7.21
C CYS A 72 -21.15 -8.45 -7.61
N HIS A 73 -21.67 -9.68 -7.68
CA HIS A 73 -20.92 -10.75 -8.34
C HIS A 73 -20.84 -10.51 -9.85
N PRO A 74 -19.79 -11.01 -10.51
CA PRO A 74 -19.86 -11.30 -11.93
C PRO A 74 -21.09 -12.18 -12.26
N PRO A 75 -21.69 -12.00 -13.44
CA PRO A 75 -22.90 -12.72 -13.81
C PRO A 75 -22.65 -14.23 -13.95
N GLY A 76 -23.69 -15.03 -13.72
CA GLY A 76 -23.68 -16.47 -13.94
C GLY A 76 -23.95 -17.29 -12.69
N THR A 77 -23.89 -18.61 -12.87
CA THR A 77 -23.90 -19.63 -11.80
C THR A 77 -22.63 -19.56 -10.95
N ALA A 78 -22.62 -20.19 -9.77
CA ALA A 78 -21.43 -20.28 -8.93
C ALA A 78 -20.21 -20.79 -9.71
N LEU A 79 -20.38 -21.87 -10.49
CA LEU A 79 -19.31 -22.42 -11.34
C LEU A 79 -18.74 -21.40 -12.36
N GLU A 80 -19.61 -20.60 -12.98
CA GLU A 80 -19.18 -19.55 -13.91
C GLU A 80 -18.47 -18.40 -13.18
N ARG A 81 -18.92 -18.07 -11.96
CA ARG A 81 -18.25 -17.08 -11.10
C ARG A 81 -16.87 -17.54 -10.65
N HIS A 82 -16.69 -18.80 -10.24
CA HIS A 82 -15.38 -19.37 -9.94
C HIS A 82 -14.41 -19.20 -11.12
N ALA A 83 -14.87 -19.47 -12.35
CA ALA A 83 -14.04 -19.31 -13.53
C ALA A 83 -13.60 -17.85 -13.74
N ILE A 84 -14.45 -16.88 -13.41
CA ILE A 84 -14.12 -15.45 -13.49
C ILE A 84 -13.15 -15.05 -12.37
N TYR A 85 -13.43 -15.43 -11.12
CA TYR A 85 -12.59 -15.07 -9.97
C TYR A 85 -11.20 -15.72 -10.03
N ASN A 86 -11.06 -16.90 -10.62
CA ASN A 86 -9.77 -17.56 -10.86
C ASN A 86 -9.10 -17.14 -12.18
N GLY A 87 -9.78 -16.34 -13.00
CA GLY A 87 -9.23 -15.88 -14.27
C GLY A 87 -8.10 -14.87 -14.05
N ASN A 88 -7.13 -14.88 -14.96
CA ASN A 88 -5.93 -14.03 -14.89
C ASN A 88 -5.66 -13.23 -16.16
N ASP A 89 -6.68 -13.08 -17.00
CA ASP A 89 -6.60 -12.45 -18.30
C ASP A 89 -7.50 -11.20 -18.40
N ALA A 90 -7.49 -10.57 -19.57
CA ALA A 90 -8.30 -9.38 -19.83
C ALA A 90 -9.80 -9.66 -19.75
N VAL A 91 -10.26 -10.88 -20.08
CA VAL A 91 -11.68 -11.23 -20.05
C VAL A 91 -12.18 -11.28 -18.62
N ALA A 92 -11.43 -11.94 -17.74
CA ALA A 92 -11.72 -11.96 -16.30
C ALA A 92 -11.66 -10.55 -15.71
N ALA A 93 -10.62 -9.78 -16.03
CA ALA A 93 -10.48 -8.41 -15.57
C ALA A 93 -11.67 -7.52 -16.00
N ASP A 94 -12.14 -7.65 -17.25
CA ASP A 94 -13.29 -6.90 -17.76
C ASP A 94 -14.61 -7.33 -17.12
N ALA A 95 -14.79 -8.62 -16.85
CA ALA A 95 -15.96 -9.11 -16.11
C ALA A 95 -16.01 -8.56 -14.68
N LEU A 96 -14.85 -8.47 -14.01
CA LEU A 96 -14.73 -7.88 -12.67
C LEU A 96 -15.02 -6.38 -12.67
N ARG A 97 -14.55 -5.65 -13.69
CA ARG A 97 -14.90 -4.23 -13.89
C ARG A 97 -16.38 -4.03 -14.14
N ALA A 98 -16.99 -4.89 -14.94
CA ALA A 98 -18.41 -4.83 -15.23
C ALA A 98 -19.28 -5.07 -13.98
N ALA A 99 -18.73 -5.76 -12.97
CA ALA A 99 -19.33 -5.94 -11.65
C ALA A 99 -19.04 -4.78 -10.66
N GLY A 100 -18.52 -3.65 -11.15
CA GLY A 100 -18.17 -2.48 -10.35
C GLY A 100 -16.77 -2.53 -9.72
N GLY A 101 -16.05 -3.65 -9.83
CA GLY A 101 -14.78 -3.83 -9.14
C GLY A 101 -13.61 -3.06 -9.74
N LEU A 102 -12.71 -2.62 -8.87
CA LEU A 102 -11.39 -2.15 -9.24
C LEU A 102 -10.42 -3.34 -9.29
N VAL A 103 -9.97 -3.71 -10.49
CA VAL A 103 -8.94 -4.74 -10.66
C VAL A 103 -7.60 -4.27 -10.07
N TRP A 104 -7.17 -4.93 -8.99
CA TRP A 104 -5.88 -4.73 -8.34
C TRP A 104 -4.98 -5.95 -8.55
N ILE A 105 -3.67 -5.76 -8.43
CA ILE A 105 -2.68 -6.85 -8.49
C ILE A 105 -1.86 -6.84 -7.20
N ALA A 106 -2.00 -7.91 -6.42
CA ALA A 106 -1.12 -8.25 -5.31
C ALA A 106 0.17 -8.91 -5.82
N HIS A 107 1.15 -9.14 -4.93
CA HIS A 107 2.38 -9.89 -5.13
C HIS A 107 3.05 -9.59 -6.48
N THR A 108 3.11 -8.31 -6.83
CA THR A 108 3.53 -7.83 -8.15
C THR A 108 4.93 -8.32 -8.52
N GLU A 109 5.79 -8.60 -7.54
CA GLU A 109 7.14 -9.15 -7.69
C GLU A 109 7.13 -10.49 -8.44
N SER A 110 6.08 -11.29 -8.27
CA SER A 110 5.92 -12.60 -8.92
C SER A 110 5.29 -12.54 -10.30
N LYS A 111 4.58 -11.45 -10.63
CA LYS A 111 3.83 -11.33 -11.90
C LYS A 111 4.73 -10.91 -13.06
N ASP A 112 4.46 -11.44 -14.25
CA ASP A 112 5.15 -10.98 -15.46
C ASP A 112 4.53 -9.67 -16.00
N LEU A 113 5.34 -8.85 -16.67
CA LEU A 113 4.89 -7.55 -17.17
C LEU A 113 3.86 -7.66 -18.31
N ALA A 114 3.87 -8.74 -19.09
CA ALA A 114 2.93 -8.93 -20.20
C ALA A 114 1.50 -9.16 -19.67
N THR A 115 1.37 -9.95 -18.62
CA THR A 115 0.14 -10.17 -17.87
C THR A 115 -0.37 -8.86 -17.29
N LEU A 116 0.47 -8.08 -16.62
CA LEU A 116 0.07 -6.76 -16.07
C LEU A 116 -0.43 -5.80 -17.17
N ARG A 117 0.22 -5.81 -18.34
CA ARG A 117 -0.22 -5.03 -19.50
C ARG A 117 -1.58 -5.51 -20.03
N ALA A 118 -1.75 -6.81 -20.17
CA ALA A 118 -2.97 -7.42 -20.70
C ALA A 118 -4.18 -7.16 -19.81
N VAL A 119 -4.06 -7.36 -18.50
CA VAL A 119 -5.16 -7.22 -17.55
C VAL A 119 -5.48 -5.75 -17.25
N SER A 120 -4.52 -4.85 -17.50
CA SER A 120 -4.72 -3.41 -17.38
C SER A 120 -5.25 -2.95 -16.01
N PRO A 121 -4.52 -3.19 -14.90
CA PRO A 121 -5.05 -2.95 -13.55
C PRO A 121 -5.31 -1.46 -13.26
N HIS A 122 -6.10 -1.18 -12.23
CA HIS A 122 -6.27 0.17 -11.66
C HIS A 122 -5.17 0.50 -10.65
N GLY A 123 -4.65 -0.51 -9.97
CA GLY A 123 -3.56 -0.36 -9.03
C GLY A 123 -2.78 -1.65 -8.85
N ILE A 124 -1.58 -1.49 -8.28
CA ILE A 124 -0.67 -2.59 -8.00
C ILE A 124 -0.10 -2.44 -6.59
N GLU A 125 0.26 -3.57 -6.01
CA GLU A 125 1.13 -3.61 -4.84
C GLU A 125 2.57 -3.30 -5.28
N VAL A 126 3.07 -2.12 -4.89
CA VAL A 126 4.45 -1.71 -5.17
C VAL A 126 5.42 -2.16 -4.07
N TYR A 127 4.86 -2.54 -2.91
CA TYR A 127 5.59 -3.09 -1.77
C TYR A 127 4.79 -4.21 -1.13
N ASN A 128 5.38 -5.41 -1.05
CA ASN A 128 4.85 -6.56 -0.34
C ASN A 128 5.79 -6.87 0.83
N LEU A 129 5.31 -6.71 2.07
CA LEU A 129 6.07 -7.05 3.27
C LEU A 129 6.44 -8.52 3.31
N HIS A 130 5.52 -9.40 2.89
CA HIS A 130 5.74 -10.84 2.92
C HIS A 130 6.86 -11.24 1.97
N ALA A 131 6.96 -10.61 0.81
CA ALA A 131 8.09 -10.81 -0.10
C ALA A 131 9.44 -10.48 0.52
N ASN A 132 9.48 -9.55 1.50
CA ASN A 132 10.68 -9.22 2.25
C ASN A 132 10.99 -10.23 3.37
N ILE A 133 10.11 -11.18 3.67
CA ILE A 133 10.29 -12.14 4.77
C ILE A 133 10.42 -13.57 4.22
N ASP A 134 9.54 -13.96 3.30
CA ASP A 134 9.42 -15.31 2.81
C ASP A 134 10.72 -15.80 2.14
N PRO A 135 11.31 -16.92 2.60
CA PRO A 135 12.60 -17.38 2.10
C PRO A 135 12.66 -17.69 0.61
N ASP A 136 11.55 -18.15 0.02
CA ASP A 136 11.47 -18.52 -1.39
C ASP A 136 11.26 -17.25 -2.23
N ILE A 137 10.30 -16.39 -1.87
CA ILE A 137 10.02 -15.14 -2.60
C ILE A 137 11.24 -14.21 -2.59
N ARG A 138 11.91 -14.06 -1.43
CA ARG A 138 13.14 -13.26 -1.30
C ARG A 138 14.20 -13.72 -2.29
N LYS A 139 14.41 -15.02 -2.41
CA LYS A 139 15.43 -15.61 -3.27
C LYS A 139 15.04 -15.55 -4.75
N ASP A 140 13.81 -15.94 -5.06
CA ASP A 140 13.38 -16.21 -6.42
C ASP A 140 12.93 -14.93 -7.15
N TYR A 141 12.38 -13.96 -6.42
CA TYR A 141 11.86 -12.72 -7.01
C TYR A 141 12.65 -11.47 -6.62
N LEU A 142 13.17 -11.38 -5.40
CA LEU A 142 13.89 -10.17 -4.94
C LEU A 142 15.42 -10.25 -5.08
N GLY A 143 15.97 -11.44 -5.33
CA GLY A 143 17.43 -11.65 -5.40
C GLY A 143 18.14 -11.47 -4.05
N LEU A 144 17.40 -11.60 -2.94
CA LEU A 144 17.90 -11.44 -1.57
C LEU A 144 18.28 -12.80 -0.95
N SER A 145 18.97 -12.75 0.19
CA SER A 145 19.26 -13.95 0.96
C SER A 145 17.99 -14.59 1.52
N SER A 146 17.78 -15.88 1.22
CA SER A 146 16.61 -16.65 1.63
C SER A 146 16.36 -16.59 3.14
N GLY A 147 17.33 -16.95 3.97
CA GLY A 147 17.20 -16.95 5.44
C GLY A 147 17.54 -15.63 6.15
N GLY A 148 17.91 -14.57 5.41
CA GLY A 148 18.46 -13.34 6.00
C GLY A 148 17.49 -12.61 6.92
N ALA A 149 16.23 -12.46 6.48
CA ALA A 149 15.18 -11.79 7.26
C ALA A 149 14.90 -12.53 8.57
N LEU A 150 14.71 -13.85 8.53
CA LEU A 150 14.42 -14.66 9.72
C LEU A 150 15.58 -14.66 10.71
N THR A 151 16.82 -14.74 10.21
CA THR A 151 18.02 -14.70 11.05
C THR A 151 18.11 -13.37 11.78
N ALA A 152 17.87 -12.26 11.08
CA ALA A 152 17.95 -10.93 11.67
C ALA A 152 16.76 -10.63 12.60
N ALA A 153 15.56 -11.14 12.29
CA ALA A 153 14.39 -11.02 13.15
C ALA A 153 14.50 -11.85 14.44
N ALA A 154 15.28 -12.93 14.46
CA ALA A 154 15.43 -13.79 15.64
C ALA A 154 16.02 -13.06 16.85
N GLU A 155 16.82 -12.02 16.62
CA GLU A 155 17.38 -11.15 17.68
C GLU A 155 16.28 -10.47 18.52
N PHE A 156 15.09 -10.25 17.95
CA PHE A 156 13.95 -9.64 18.62
C PHE A 156 13.16 -10.62 19.52
N ALA A 157 13.58 -11.89 19.54
CA ALA A 157 13.09 -12.89 20.48
C ALA A 157 13.90 -12.94 21.79
N ASP A 158 15.01 -12.21 21.89
CA ASP A 158 15.76 -12.14 23.15
C ASP A 158 14.90 -11.51 24.26
N THR A 159 14.93 -12.11 25.45
CA THR A 159 14.19 -11.64 26.64
C THR A 159 15.13 -11.17 27.75
N ASN A 160 16.44 -11.20 27.52
CA ASN A 160 17.43 -10.68 28.46
C ASN A 160 17.26 -9.15 28.65
N PRO A 161 17.68 -8.59 29.80
CA PRO A 161 17.74 -7.15 29.98
C PRO A 161 18.59 -6.52 28.87
N GLY A 162 18.06 -5.50 28.19
CA GLY A 162 18.70 -4.90 27.02
C GLY A 162 18.20 -5.42 25.67
N HIS A 163 17.17 -6.28 25.65
CA HIS A 163 16.55 -6.70 24.39
C HIS A 163 16.00 -5.51 23.56
N PRO A 164 15.98 -5.61 22.21
CA PRO A 164 15.37 -4.60 21.36
C PRO A 164 13.84 -4.58 21.52
N GLU A 165 13.22 -3.46 21.15
CA GLU A 165 11.77 -3.35 21.01
C GLU A 165 11.26 -4.28 19.88
N PRO A 166 10.38 -5.26 20.16
CA PRO A 166 9.86 -6.21 19.18
C PRO A 166 9.26 -5.61 17.90
N ASP A 167 8.55 -4.48 17.98
CA ASP A 167 7.98 -3.84 16.80
C ASP A 167 9.06 -3.33 15.82
N LEU A 168 10.31 -3.16 16.29
CA LEU A 168 11.44 -2.73 15.46
C LEU A 168 12.05 -3.82 14.59
N ALA A 169 11.59 -5.07 14.73
CA ALA A 169 12.04 -6.19 13.89
C ALA A 169 11.89 -5.90 12.39
N MET A 170 10.92 -5.07 11.99
CA MET A 170 10.75 -4.69 10.59
C MET A 170 11.98 -4.00 9.99
N LEU A 171 12.82 -3.29 10.77
CA LEU A 171 14.08 -2.72 10.26
C LEU A 171 15.03 -3.76 9.71
N ALA A 172 14.95 -5.01 10.19
CA ALA A 172 15.81 -6.09 9.76
C ALA A 172 15.54 -6.56 8.32
N PHE A 173 14.36 -6.25 7.77
CA PHE A 173 13.92 -6.75 6.47
C PHE A 173 13.16 -5.73 5.61
N LEU A 174 12.91 -4.51 6.10
CA LEU A 174 12.30 -3.45 5.32
C LEU A 174 13.23 -3.00 4.19
N LEU A 175 12.97 -3.48 2.98
CA LEU A 175 13.73 -3.16 1.78
C LEU A 175 12.77 -2.81 0.63
N PRO A 176 13.16 -1.92 -0.30
CA PRO A 176 12.35 -1.68 -1.49
C PRO A 176 12.13 -2.97 -2.30
N ASN A 177 10.88 -3.23 -2.70
CA ASN A 177 10.56 -4.33 -3.62
C ASN A 177 10.87 -3.89 -5.06
N GLN A 178 12.16 -3.82 -5.40
CA GLN A 178 12.63 -3.29 -6.68
C GLN A 178 11.95 -3.93 -7.91
N PRO A 179 11.70 -5.26 -7.97
CA PRO A 179 10.99 -5.86 -9.11
C PRO A 179 9.58 -5.31 -9.32
N SER A 180 8.85 -5.02 -8.23
CA SER A 180 7.51 -4.42 -8.29
C SER A 180 7.59 -2.95 -8.72
N ILE A 181 8.57 -2.21 -8.20
CA ILE A 181 8.85 -0.82 -8.59
C ILE A 181 9.21 -0.72 -10.08
N ASP A 182 10.02 -1.64 -10.60
CA ASP A 182 10.43 -1.64 -12.01
C ASP A 182 9.24 -1.91 -12.94
N LYS A 183 8.36 -2.85 -12.57
CA LYS A 183 7.11 -3.11 -13.32
C LYS A 183 6.17 -1.91 -13.24
N TRP A 184 6.10 -1.24 -12.09
CA TRP A 184 5.35 0.01 -11.96
C TRP A 184 5.88 1.07 -12.94
N ASN A 185 7.19 1.33 -12.93
CA ASN A 185 7.83 2.29 -13.84
C ASN A 185 7.57 1.93 -15.31
N ALA A 186 7.65 0.65 -15.67
CA ALA A 186 7.36 0.20 -17.04
C ALA A 186 5.91 0.50 -17.46
N LEU A 187 4.93 0.20 -16.60
CA LEU A 187 3.52 0.48 -16.87
C LEU A 187 3.25 2.00 -16.94
N LEU A 188 3.88 2.80 -16.08
CA LEU A 188 3.81 4.26 -16.17
C LEU A 188 4.41 4.77 -17.49
N GLY A 189 5.51 4.17 -17.95
CA GLY A 189 6.13 4.43 -19.26
C GLY A 189 5.23 4.05 -20.45
N ASP A 190 4.35 3.06 -20.29
CA ASP A 190 3.31 2.72 -21.26
C ASP A 190 2.13 3.74 -21.25
N GLY A 191 2.19 4.77 -20.40
CA GLY A 191 1.15 5.79 -20.25
C GLY A 191 0.00 5.37 -19.34
N ARG A 192 0.17 4.30 -18.56
CA ARG A 192 -0.87 3.81 -17.64
C ARG A 192 -0.97 4.70 -16.41
N LYS A 193 -2.19 4.90 -15.95
CA LYS A 193 -2.49 5.55 -14.68
C LYS A 193 -2.82 4.48 -13.65
N LEU A 194 -2.05 4.44 -12.59
CA LEU A 194 -2.05 3.33 -11.64
C LEU A 194 -1.85 3.87 -10.23
N ALA A 195 -2.70 3.41 -9.33
CA ALA A 195 -2.51 3.55 -7.91
C ALA A 195 -1.39 2.62 -7.40
N ALA A 196 -0.68 3.07 -6.37
CA ALA A 196 0.35 2.30 -5.68
C ALA A 196 -0.07 2.02 -4.24
N THR A 197 0.12 0.77 -3.81
CA THR A 197 -0.20 0.31 -2.45
C THR A 197 0.90 -0.57 -1.88
N ALA A 198 0.90 -0.74 -0.56
CA ALA A 198 1.59 -1.82 0.11
C ALA A 198 0.62 -2.89 0.62
N GLY A 199 1.07 -4.14 0.69
CA GLY A 199 0.37 -5.22 1.36
C GLY A 199 1.30 -6.04 2.26
N SER A 200 0.67 -6.81 3.15
CA SER A 200 1.36 -7.58 4.19
C SER A 200 1.31 -9.07 3.96
N ASP A 201 0.34 -9.51 3.14
CA ASP A 201 0.05 -10.92 2.88
C ASP A 201 0.00 -11.77 4.17
N ALA A 202 -0.69 -11.23 5.17
CA ALA A 202 -0.64 -11.67 6.56
C ALA A 202 -1.40 -12.99 6.81
N HIS A 203 -1.08 -14.07 6.11
CA HIS A 203 -1.75 -15.37 6.28
C HIS A 203 -0.80 -16.58 6.37
N GLN A 204 0.49 -16.42 6.02
CA GLN A 204 1.44 -17.56 5.94
C GLN A 204 2.26 -17.84 7.20
N ASN A 205 2.11 -17.04 8.27
CA ASN A 205 2.95 -17.15 9.47
C ASN A 205 4.46 -17.08 9.15
N ALA A 206 4.86 -16.15 8.29
CA ALA A 206 6.22 -15.99 7.78
C ALA A 206 7.28 -15.72 8.87
N ILE A 207 6.91 -15.16 10.03
CA ILE A 207 7.78 -15.02 11.21
C ILE A 207 7.13 -15.77 12.38
N PRO A 208 7.23 -17.11 12.43
CA PRO A 208 6.50 -17.92 13.41
C PRO A 208 7.10 -17.86 14.83
N VAL A 209 8.20 -17.12 15.01
CA VAL A 209 8.90 -16.94 16.29
C VAL A 209 8.09 -16.00 17.20
N THR A 210 8.10 -16.28 18.51
CA THR A 210 7.56 -15.37 19.52
C THR A 210 8.63 -14.37 19.93
N PHE A 211 8.32 -13.08 19.87
CA PHE A 211 9.22 -12.01 20.29
C PHE A 211 9.15 -11.76 21.79
N ALA A 212 10.01 -10.87 22.29
CA ALA A 212 10.16 -10.58 23.71
C ALA A 212 8.87 -10.15 24.42
N ASP A 213 7.91 -9.57 23.70
CA ASP A 213 6.60 -9.16 24.20
C ASP A 213 5.57 -10.30 24.31
N GLY A 214 5.97 -11.54 23.98
CA GLY A 214 5.11 -12.72 24.02
C GLY A 214 4.17 -12.84 22.82
N GLU A 215 4.28 -11.95 21.82
CA GLU A 215 3.54 -12.06 20.57
C GLU A 215 4.38 -12.68 19.46
N ARG A 216 3.70 -13.32 18.52
CA ARG A 216 4.33 -13.81 17.29
C ARG A 216 4.86 -12.63 16.46
N GLY A 217 6.01 -12.81 15.83
CA GLY A 217 6.68 -11.74 15.08
C GLY A 217 5.89 -11.18 13.91
N ASP A 218 4.93 -11.94 13.39
CA ASP A 218 4.00 -11.55 12.33
C ASP A 218 2.53 -11.56 12.80
N SER A 219 2.28 -11.30 14.09
CA SER A 219 0.91 -11.20 14.61
C SER A 219 0.12 -10.17 13.79
N TYR A 220 -1.17 -10.41 13.55
CA TYR A 220 -2.05 -9.46 12.84
C TYR A 220 -1.99 -8.05 13.44
N ARG A 221 -1.89 -7.95 14.77
CA ARG A 221 -1.76 -6.66 15.47
C ARG A 221 -0.52 -5.90 15.01
N ARG A 222 0.59 -6.60 14.81
CA ARG A 222 1.88 -6.03 14.43
C ARG A 222 1.91 -5.65 12.95
N VAL A 223 1.65 -6.61 12.06
CA VAL A 223 1.74 -6.39 10.61
C VAL A 223 0.74 -5.36 10.09
N MET A 224 -0.47 -5.30 10.66
CA MET A 224 -1.49 -4.31 10.28
C MET A 224 -1.20 -2.89 10.81
N ARG A 225 -0.19 -2.72 11.67
CA ARG A 225 0.26 -1.40 12.18
C ARG A 225 1.52 -0.92 11.49
N TRP A 226 2.27 -1.80 10.84
CA TRP A 226 3.57 -1.45 10.30
C TRP A 226 3.50 -0.51 9.10
N PHE A 227 2.42 -0.59 8.31
CA PHE A 227 2.19 0.34 7.21
C PHE A 227 0.68 0.61 7.02
N GLY A 228 0.38 1.66 6.28
CA GLY A 228 -0.97 2.06 5.91
C GLY A 228 -1.04 2.53 4.45
N ASN A 229 -2.20 2.33 3.85
CA ASN A 229 -2.58 2.86 2.54
C ASN A 229 -3.59 3.99 2.76
N ILE A 230 -3.22 5.21 2.40
CA ILE A 230 -3.96 6.44 2.73
C ILE A 230 -4.63 6.99 1.47
N ALA A 231 -5.93 6.77 1.34
CA ALA A 231 -6.75 7.39 0.31
C ALA A 231 -7.14 8.82 0.71
N ILE A 232 -7.02 9.76 -0.23
CA ILE A 232 -7.31 11.18 0.03
C ILE A 232 -8.72 11.49 -0.44
N VAL A 233 -9.59 11.83 0.51
CA VAL A 233 -11.01 12.13 0.27
C VAL A 233 -11.44 13.35 1.09
N ALA A 234 -12.50 14.03 0.66
CA ALA A 234 -13.04 15.15 1.42
C ALA A 234 -13.93 14.66 2.58
N ASP A 235 -14.66 13.57 2.36
CA ASP A 235 -15.43 12.87 3.40
C ASP A 235 -14.92 11.42 3.54
N PRO A 236 -14.24 11.07 4.65
CA PRO A 236 -13.75 9.71 4.92
C PRO A 236 -14.87 8.70 5.16
N HIS A 237 -16.13 9.15 5.22
CA HIS A 237 -17.27 8.28 5.30
C HIS A 237 -17.98 8.08 3.96
N ASP A 238 -17.66 8.82 2.91
CA ASP A 238 -18.32 8.69 1.60
C ASP A 238 -17.70 7.53 0.77
N PRO A 239 -18.42 6.41 0.58
CA PRO A 239 -17.90 5.27 -0.17
C PRO A 239 -17.50 5.61 -1.60
N ALA A 240 -18.27 6.48 -2.27
CA ALA A 240 -18.01 6.84 -3.66
C ALA A 240 -16.73 7.68 -3.80
N GLN A 241 -16.45 8.55 -2.82
CA GLN A 241 -15.19 9.29 -2.81
C GLN A 241 -13.99 8.39 -2.56
N ILE A 242 -14.13 7.40 -1.66
CA ILE A 242 -13.07 6.43 -1.37
C ILE A 242 -12.76 5.59 -2.62
N GLU A 243 -13.79 5.02 -3.24
CA GLU A 243 -13.65 4.25 -4.48
C GLU A 243 -13.03 5.10 -5.60
N GLN A 244 -13.49 6.34 -5.78
CA GLN A 244 -12.92 7.25 -6.76
C GLN A 244 -11.44 7.55 -6.46
N ALA A 245 -11.06 7.74 -5.20
CA ALA A 245 -9.68 7.96 -4.80
C ALA A 245 -8.82 6.73 -5.15
N MET A 246 -9.30 5.52 -4.89
CA MET A 246 -8.61 4.29 -5.28
C MET A 246 -8.48 4.16 -6.81
N ALA A 247 -9.58 4.39 -7.55
CA ALA A 247 -9.63 4.25 -9.00
C ALA A 247 -8.73 5.25 -9.74
N THR A 248 -8.56 6.45 -9.18
CA THR A 248 -7.79 7.54 -9.80
C THR A 248 -6.36 7.65 -9.27
N GLY A 249 -5.97 6.79 -8.32
CA GLY A 249 -4.65 6.84 -7.71
C GLY A 249 -4.46 8.02 -6.77
N ARG A 250 -5.53 8.55 -6.14
CA ARG A 250 -5.45 9.57 -5.09
C ARG A 250 -5.10 8.93 -3.74
N ILE A 251 -3.97 8.22 -3.72
CA ILE A 251 -3.53 7.36 -2.62
C ILE A 251 -2.00 7.40 -2.48
N PHE A 252 -1.53 7.29 -1.25
CA PHE A 252 -0.13 7.04 -0.92
C PHE A 252 -0.01 5.99 0.18
N THR A 253 1.16 5.37 0.26
CA THR A 253 1.49 4.36 1.27
C THR A 253 2.47 4.94 2.28
N VAL A 254 2.33 4.58 3.55
CA VAL A 254 3.24 4.98 4.64
C VAL A 254 3.68 3.75 5.44
N HIS A 255 4.98 3.62 5.74
CA HIS A 255 5.50 2.69 6.73
C HIS A 255 5.42 3.32 8.13
N GLU A 256 4.25 3.24 8.76
CA GLU A 256 3.89 3.87 10.04
C GLU A 256 4.79 3.45 11.22
N MET A 257 5.38 2.26 11.17
CA MET A 257 6.33 1.80 12.20
C MET A 257 7.50 2.78 12.39
N LEU A 258 7.92 3.45 11.31
CA LEU A 258 9.04 4.41 11.32
C LEU A 258 8.65 5.77 11.93
N GLY A 259 7.41 5.89 12.41
CA GLY A 259 6.80 7.11 12.90
C GLY A 259 5.74 7.66 11.94
N THR A 260 4.67 8.23 12.49
CA THR A 260 3.59 8.84 11.68
C THR A 260 4.08 10.14 11.02
N PRO A 261 3.93 10.30 9.69
CA PRO A 261 4.39 11.48 8.96
C PRO A 261 3.46 12.68 9.18
N ALA A 262 3.86 13.60 10.05
CA ALA A 262 3.12 14.83 10.29
C ALA A 262 3.49 15.94 9.30
N GLY A 263 2.47 16.55 8.68
CA GLY A 263 2.61 17.68 7.77
C GLY A 263 3.08 17.31 6.36
N PHE A 264 2.98 16.03 5.99
CA PHE A 264 3.20 15.60 4.61
C PHE A 264 2.12 16.17 3.70
N ASP A 265 2.53 16.75 2.58
CA ASP A 265 1.64 17.12 1.48
C ASP A 265 2.39 17.06 0.14
N VAL A 266 1.69 16.64 -0.92
CA VAL A 266 2.23 16.65 -2.28
C VAL A 266 1.13 17.08 -3.23
N ARG A 267 1.37 18.19 -3.92
CA ARG A 267 0.41 18.80 -4.84
C ARG A 267 1.12 19.40 -6.04
N ALA A 268 0.43 19.46 -7.17
CA ALA A 268 0.89 20.24 -8.31
C ALA A 268 0.14 21.57 -8.36
N GLU A 269 0.83 22.64 -8.75
CA GLU A 269 0.29 24.00 -8.81
C GLU A 269 0.58 24.63 -10.18
N ASP A 270 -0.38 25.34 -10.73
CA ASP A 270 -0.19 26.26 -11.86
C ASP A 270 -1.00 27.55 -11.67
N ALA A 271 -1.12 28.37 -12.71
CA ALA A 271 -1.93 29.59 -12.65
C ALA A 271 -3.45 29.32 -12.55
N GLY A 272 -3.91 28.11 -12.89
CA GLY A 272 -5.30 27.68 -12.88
C GLY A 272 -5.75 27.03 -11.57
N GLY A 273 -4.81 26.52 -10.75
CA GLY A 273 -5.11 26.03 -9.41
C GLY A 273 -4.16 24.95 -8.91
N THR A 274 -4.68 24.15 -7.96
CA THR A 274 -4.00 23.03 -7.33
C THR A 274 -4.57 21.72 -7.81
N TYR A 275 -3.69 20.75 -8.05
CA TYR A 275 -4.04 19.38 -8.45
C TYR A 275 -3.48 18.42 -7.42
N GLU A 276 -4.28 17.42 -7.08
CA GLU A 276 -3.92 16.37 -6.11
C GLU A 276 -3.24 15.19 -6.79
N ILE A 277 -2.64 14.32 -5.97
CA ILE A 277 -2.03 13.05 -6.37
C ILE A 277 -2.98 12.25 -7.30
N GLY A 278 -2.43 11.59 -8.32
CA GLY A 278 -3.21 10.86 -9.33
C GLY A 278 -3.76 11.72 -10.47
N ALA A 279 -3.70 13.04 -10.37
CA ALA A 279 -4.23 13.94 -11.39
C ALA A 279 -3.38 13.99 -12.68
N THR A 280 -4.05 14.28 -13.79
CA THR A 280 -3.38 14.82 -14.98
C THR A 280 -3.26 16.33 -14.85
N VAL A 281 -2.06 16.85 -15.07
CA VAL A 281 -1.69 18.24 -14.82
C VAL A 281 -1.11 18.89 -16.07
N PRO A 282 -1.30 20.21 -16.26
CA PRO A 282 -0.73 20.90 -17.41
C PRO A 282 0.80 20.91 -17.41
N ARG A 283 1.38 20.88 -18.61
CA ARG A 283 2.83 21.03 -18.76
C ARG A 283 3.28 22.40 -18.25
N GLY A 284 4.36 22.41 -17.46
CA GLY A 284 4.87 23.60 -16.81
C GLY A 284 4.24 23.86 -15.43
N ALA A 285 3.30 23.04 -14.98
CA ALA A 285 2.90 23.01 -13.58
C ALA A 285 4.10 22.70 -12.67
N ARG A 286 3.95 22.99 -11.38
CA ARG A 286 5.00 22.88 -10.39
C ARG A 286 4.55 21.93 -9.29
N LEU A 287 5.28 20.85 -9.11
CA LEU A 287 5.09 19.95 -7.98
C LEU A 287 5.70 20.58 -6.73
N VAL A 288 4.92 20.66 -5.66
CA VAL A 288 5.32 21.13 -4.34
C VAL A 288 5.18 19.97 -3.37
N ILE A 289 6.26 19.65 -2.67
CA ILE A 289 6.36 18.54 -1.73
C ILE A 289 6.72 19.12 -0.38
N ASP A 290 5.79 19.06 0.57
CA ASP A 290 6.03 19.39 1.98
C ASP A 290 6.51 18.12 2.68
N VAL A 291 7.78 18.13 3.08
CA VAL A 291 8.45 16.94 3.62
C VAL A 291 7.96 16.70 5.05
N PRO A 292 7.54 15.47 5.41
CA PRO A 292 6.99 15.23 6.73
C PRO A 292 8.07 15.35 7.80
N ARG A 293 7.60 15.43 9.05
CA ARG A 293 8.40 15.11 10.25
C ARG A 293 7.76 13.93 10.97
N VAL A 294 8.52 13.25 11.81
CA VAL A 294 7.93 12.26 12.73
C VAL A 294 7.04 12.99 13.74
N ALA A 295 5.77 12.60 13.80
CA ALA A 295 4.79 13.18 14.71
C ALA A 295 5.22 12.98 16.17
N ASN A 296 5.12 14.04 16.98
CA ASN A 296 5.37 14.01 18.42
C ASN A 296 6.74 13.40 18.82
N LEU A 297 7.77 13.57 18.00
CA LEU A 297 9.12 13.09 18.30
C LEU A 297 9.64 13.70 19.62
N ASP A 298 10.11 12.85 20.53
CA ASP A 298 10.77 13.29 21.75
C ASP A 298 12.05 14.09 21.38
N PRO A 299 12.17 15.36 21.82
CA PRO A 299 13.31 16.20 21.48
C PRO A 299 14.66 15.69 22.02
N ASN A 300 14.67 14.71 22.92
CA ASN A 300 15.89 14.07 23.43
C ASN A 300 16.38 12.91 22.56
N LEU A 301 15.58 12.44 21.60
CA LEU A 301 15.99 11.38 20.67
C LEU A 301 16.80 11.96 19.49
N PRO A 302 17.69 11.15 18.88
CA PRO A 302 18.37 11.55 17.66
C PRO A 302 17.35 11.87 16.55
N ALA A 303 17.51 13.01 15.88
CA ALA A 303 16.63 13.35 14.77
C ALA A 303 16.81 12.37 13.59
N PRO A 304 15.73 11.91 12.94
CA PRO A 304 15.84 11.14 11.71
C PRO A 304 16.36 12.02 10.56
N VAL A 305 16.93 11.38 9.54
CA VAL A 305 17.23 12.05 8.27
C VAL A 305 16.17 11.65 7.27
N ILE A 306 15.38 12.60 6.81
CA ILE A 306 14.28 12.37 5.87
C ILE A 306 14.70 12.91 4.51
N ARG A 307 14.53 12.09 3.47
CA ARG A 307 14.94 12.44 2.11
C ARG A 307 13.77 12.27 1.16
N THR A 308 13.58 13.29 0.34
CA THR A 308 12.61 13.30 -0.77
C THR A 308 13.35 13.01 -2.07
N ARG A 309 12.82 12.09 -2.86
CA ARG A 309 13.19 11.87 -4.26
C ARG A 309 11.99 12.16 -5.14
N ALA A 310 12.18 12.99 -6.16
CA ALA A 310 11.19 13.14 -7.23
C ALA A 310 11.75 12.54 -8.51
N LEU A 311 10.95 11.72 -9.16
CA LEU A 311 11.33 10.93 -10.32
C LEU A 311 10.39 11.29 -11.48
N TRP A 312 10.95 11.42 -12.67
CA TRP A 312 10.19 11.47 -13.93
C TRP A 312 10.35 10.15 -14.65
N ILE A 313 9.22 9.57 -15.06
CA ILE A 313 9.16 8.38 -15.90
C ILE A 313 8.72 8.86 -17.28
N ALA A 314 9.64 8.80 -18.24
CA ALA A 314 9.40 9.18 -19.62
C ALA A 314 8.48 8.16 -20.30
N PRO A 315 7.76 8.56 -21.37
CA PRO A 315 7.15 7.60 -22.29
C PRO A 315 8.21 6.59 -22.77
N GLY A 316 7.90 5.30 -22.64
CA GLY A 316 8.85 4.20 -22.89
C GLY A 316 9.62 3.69 -21.65
N GLY A 317 9.43 4.32 -20.48
CA GLY A 317 9.83 3.76 -19.18
C GLY A 317 11.20 4.20 -18.66
N GLU A 318 11.89 5.12 -19.32
CA GLU A 318 13.14 5.69 -18.79
C GLU A 318 12.85 6.48 -17.51
N VAL A 319 13.59 6.18 -16.42
CA VAL A 319 13.44 6.84 -15.13
C VAL A 319 14.57 7.83 -14.92
N THR A 320 14.22 9.09 -14.66
CA THR A 320 15.17 10.17 -14.32
C THR A 320 14.88 10.68 -12.92
N GLU A 321 15.89 10.72 -12.05
CA GLU A 321 15.81 11.47 -10.79
C GLU A 321 15.92 12.97 -11.07
N LEU A 322 14.85 13.70 -10.75
CA LEU A 322 14.79 15.16 -10.92
C LEU A 322 15.41 15.87 -9.72
N THR A 323 15.28 15.28 -8.53
CA THR A 323 15.85 15.82 -7.30
C THR A 323 15.95 14.74 -6.23
N SER A 324 16.92 14.93 -5.33
CA SER A 324 17.11 14.20 -4.10
C SER A 324 17.53 15.20 -3.02
N SER A 325 16.71 15.37 -1.99
CA SER A 325 16.82 16.50 -1.07
C SER A 325 16.38 16.16 0.35
N THR A 326 17.00 16.78 1.33
CA THR A 326 16.63 16.73 2.75
C THR A 326 16.01 18.05 3.24
N MET A 327 15.66 18.96 2.32
CA MET A 327 14.97 20.21 2.64
C MET A 327 13.55 19.94 3.14
N SER A 328 13.00 20.86 3.95
CA SER A 328 11.64 20.74 4.48
C SER A 328 10.54 20.93 3.42
N GLN A 329 10.88 21.56 2.29
CA GLN A 329 10.01 21.68 1.14
C GLN A 329 10.84 21.50 -0.13
N VAL A 330 10.31 20.76 -1.09
CA VAL A 330 10.94 20.49 -2.39
C VAL A 330 10.00 20.94 -3.50
N THR A 331 10.56 21.47 -4.58
CA THR A 331 9.79 21.99 -5.70
C THR A 331 10.39 21.50 -7.01
N VAL A 332 9.55 21.01 -7.90
CA VAL A 332 9.97 20.41 -9.17
C VAL A 332 9.08 20.89 -10.31
N ASN A 333 9.69 21.27 -11.44
CA ASN A 333 8.95 21.69 -12.63
C ASN A 333 8.50 20.47 -13.45
N LEU A 334 7.22 20.43 -13.81
CA LEU A 334 6.58 19.36 -14.58
C LEU A 334 6.62 19.69 -16.08
N GLY A 335 7.84 19.75 -16.63
CA GLY A 335 8.11 20.31 -17.96
C GLY A 335 7.98 19.33 -19.14
N ALA A 336 8.01 18.03 -18.91
CA ALA A 336 8.00 16.99 -19.94
C ALA A 336 6.78 16.09 -19.79
N ALA A 337 6.30 15.51 -20.90
CA ALA A 337 5.27 14.48 -20.84
C ALA A 337 5.78 13.25 -20.09
N GLY A 338 4.91 12.58 -19.34
CA GLY A 338 5.24 11.39 -18.55
C GLY A 338 4.62 11.39 -17.16
N ALA A 339 5.01 10.41 -16.35
CA ALA A 339 4.58 10.29 -14.97
C ALA A 339 5.63 10.90 -14.02
N TYR A 340 5.18 11.56 -12.97
CA TYR A 340 6.01 12.18 -11.95
C TYR A 340 5.70 11.55 -10.60
N ARG A 341 6.69 10.86 -10.03
CA ARG A 341 6.57 10.09 -8.81
C ARG A 341 7.36 10.74 -7.68
N VAL A 342 6.86 10.63 -6.46
CA VAL A 342 7.53 11.09 -5.25
C VAL A 342 7.72 9.90 -4.32
N GLU A 343 8.93 9.77 -3.78
CA GLU A 343 9.28 8.80 -2.76
C GLU A 343 9.92 9.53 -1.58
N ILE A 344 9.52 9.18 -0.36
CA ILE A 344 10.15 9.67 0.86
C ILE A 344 10.84 8.49 1.54
N SER A 345 12.13 8.61 1.80
CA SER A 345 12.91 7.67 2.61
C SER A 345 13.30 8.30 3.93
N ILE A 346 13.65 7.45 4.90
CA ILE A 346 14.06 7.86 6.24
C ILE A 346 15.25 7.03 6.69
N ILE A 347 16.21 7.69 7.34
CA ILE A 347 17.20 7.04 8.20
C ILE A 347 16.68 7.22 9.63
N PRO A 348 16.08 6.18 10.26
CA PRO A 348 15.25 6.33 11.44
C PRO A 348 16.07 6.36 12.74
N LYS A 349 17.07 7.23 12.83
CA LYS A 349 18.01 7.32 13.99
C LYS A 349 17.32 7.46 15.35
N HIS A 350 16.12 8.05 15.38
CA HIS A 350 15.29 8.17 16.57
C HIS A 350 14.86 6.82 17.17
N LEU A 351 14.86 5.75 16.38
CA LEU A 351 14.55 4.38 16.83
C LEU A 351 15.77 3.69 17.46
N GLY A 352 16.98 4.20 17.21
CA GLY A 352 18.24 3.62 17.69
C GLY A 352 18.27 3.29 19.19
N PRO A 353 17.85 4.20 20.08
CA PRO A 353 17.81 3.94 21.52
C PRO A 353 16.91 2.78 21.97
N TYR A 354 15.96 2.36 21.14
CA TYR A 354 15.03 1.26 21.43
C TYR A 354 15.52 -0.10 20.91
N LEU A 355 16.68 -0.15 20.25
CA LEU A 355 17.29 -1.40 19.77
C LEU A 355 18.11 -2.12 20.84
N GLY A 356 18.24 -1.54 22.04
CA GLY A 356 18.94 -2.17 23.14
C GLY A 356 20.38 -2.56 22.78
N ASP A 357 20.76 -3.80 23.10
CA ASP A 357 22.10 -4.33 22.91
C ASP A 357 22.47 -4.60 21.44
N LEU A 358 21.49 -4.60 20.52
CA LEU A 358 21.79 -4.59 19.07
C LEU A 358 22.48 -3.30 18.63
N GLY A 359 22.34 -2.24 19.43
CA GLY A 359 22.92 -0.94 19.16
C GLY A 359 22.19 -0.14 18.08
N PRO A 360 22.53 1.15 17.94
CA PRO A 360 21.81 2.08 17.08
C PRO A 360 22.08 1.87 15.59
N ASP A 361 23.12 1.13 15.22
CA ASP A 361 23.60 1.00 13.84
C ASP A 361 22.56 0.35 12.90
N MET A 362 21.65 -0.48 13.42
CA MET A 362 20.54 -1.04 12.63
C MET A 362 19.54 0.07 12.19
N ALA A 363 19.50 1.21 12.88
CA ALA A 363 18.69 2.38 12.51
C ALA A 363 19.44 3.39 11.62
N ASP A 364 20.67 3.08 11.18
CA ASP A 364 21.45 3.93 10.26
C ASP A 364 21.20 3.61 8.78
N ALA A 365 20.46 2.53 8.49
CA ALA A 365 20.04 2.21 7.13
C ALA A 365 18.93 3.15 6.66
N GLU A 366 19.01 3.59 5.41
CA GLU A 366 17.93 4.31 4.76
C GLU A 366 16.90 3.34 4.22
N VAL A 367 15.64 3.54 4.65
CA VAL A 367 14.52 2.67 4.31
C VAL A 367 13.38 3.47 3.69
N PRO A 368 12.51 2.86 2.86
CA PRO A 368 11.34 3.53 2.33
C PRO A 368 10.38 3.92 3.45
N TRP A 369 9.88 5.15 3.42
CA TRP A 369 8.87 5.63 4.35
C TRP A 369 7.54 5.87 3.66
N ILE A 370 7.53 6.61 2.54
CA ILE A 370 6.31 6.94 1.79
C ILE A 370 6.47 6.65 0.30
N TYR A 371 5.49 5.96 -0.28
CA TYR A 371 5.31 5.84 -1.73
C TYR A 371 4.07 6.61 -2.16
N VAL A 372 4.22 7.53 -3.11
CA VAL A 372 3.13 8.38 -3.60
C VAL A 372 2.73 7.93 -5.00
N SER A 373 1.43 7.80 -5.26
CA SER A 373 0.94 7.61 -6.63
C SER A 373 1.34 8.81 -7.52
N PRO A 374 1.45 8.66 -8.85
CA PRO A 374 2.08 9.66 -9.68
C PRO A 374 1.15 10.82 -10.07
N PHE A 375 1.74 11.93 -10.50
CA PHE A 375 1.10 12.95 -11.33
C PHE A 375 1.39 12.67 -12.80
N TYR A 376 0.49 13.06 -13.69
CA TYR A 376 0.63 12.75 -15.13
C TYR A 376 0.65 14.04 -15.96
N VAL A 377 1.68 14.22 -16.79
CA VAL A 377 1.76 15.32 -17.76
C VAL A 377 1.56 14.76 -19.17
N PRO A 378 0.64 15.33 -19.98
CA PRO A 378 0.39 14.87 -21.34
C PRO A 378 1.46 15.28 -22.37
#